data_AF-A0A950WML0-F1
#
_entry.id   AF-A0A950WML0-F1
#
_cell.length_a   1.000
_cell.length_b   1.000
_cell.length_c   1.000
_cell.angle_alpha   90.00
_cell.angle_beta   90.00
_cell.angle_gamma   90.00
#
_symmetry.space_group_name_H-M   'P 1'
#
loop_
_entity.id
_entity.type
_entity.pdbx_description
1 polymer ?
#
loop_
_entity_poly.entity_id
_entity_poly.type
_entity_poly.pdbx_seq_one_letter_code
_entity_poly.pdbx_strand_id
1 'polypeptide(L)'
;WTLGFDTRMMTVRENEHDICKNLVKRPDMDYFDYYNSEFDHVSHHNNDDASRIASLRDLDRTIGHIWTCIEDSPRAAETALVVVSDHGFNSSPKVYSQGFNLVKLLGSPAGGGHHVITKRFLMMSYAIKSLNPLASMVRTSSEDSYYLKGQADKYPTALLDFDGNERSSLHLRNSDLNRLHLLLLELKKGDLKPAIRDAAADGVIEIIEKDRSDWQQTSTEMTEELNALERWKDAAKPMLATLPIAESKTVTREQAWNNRRVRRRVDDAETDLADYRRYLASLAKLLAVKREDLTKRKFDIEELIAPNSMGDQNSLHDLENYVVGLGQNGLVVGKDGKLDSDASFRRVDYFQLLLDQRVRNNVQEGVSSHPIDFVAVRVPVASVRDSVADDLRSDDDAVLMYAGAEHEVLLLTRKSESGEQSYRYLPIANFRQTEDGRVSFERREIRSGLPLGYFEDPQLSVAGDRAAWFNSWHDETEWLHAVHKTTYSIGIIGLNEQMDDHPFSDPDLTGDAGLIHRFRLRQRRLTEADILIMASDHWNFDVRGFNPGGNHGSFFRASTNSTFMIAGGDATGIPRGLTVEEPYDSLSFVPTLMRLLGKTDDQNRPIPTVHSLGYRKFPGRVVREVVR
;
A
#
# COMPACT_ATOMS: atom_id res chain seq x y z
N TRP A 1 31.08 12.45 2.30
CA TRP A 1 30.64 13.26 3.45
C TRP A 1 29.98 12.34 4.45
N THR A 2 30.79 11.73 5.33
CA THR A 2 30.37 10.80 6.39
C THR A 2 31.30 11.04 7.58
N LEU A 3 31.16 12.21 8.20
CA LEU A 3 31.74 12.50 9.51
C LEU A 3 30.60 12.48 10.51
N GLY A 4 30.38 11.32 11.10
CA GLY A 4 29.47 11.09 12.21
C GLY A 4 29.92 9.83 12.91
N PHE A 5 30.12 9.90 14.22
CA PHE A 5 30.38 8.74 15.07
C PHE A 5 29.46 7.57 14.68
N ASP A 6 30.02 6.38 14.54
CA ASP A 6 29.31 5.16 14.14
C ASP A 6 28.45 4.62 15.30
N THR A 7 27.47 5.40 15.71
CA THR A 7 26.56 5.08 16.82
C THR A 7 25.60 3.94 16.48
N ARG A 8 25.40 3.64 15.19
CA ARG A 8 24.56 2.53 14.72
C ARG A 8 25.22 1.17 14.99
N MET A 9 26.51 1.04 14.73
CA MET A 9 27.25 -0.19 15.02
C MET A 9 27.37 -0.46 16.52
N MET A 10 27.29 0.57 17.38
CA MET A 10 27.30 0.39 18.83
C MET A 10 26.08 -0.39 19.33
N THR A 11 24.88 -0.05 18.86
CA THR A 11 23.65 -0.76 19.29
C THR A 11 23.60 -2.19 18.77
N VAL A 12 24.08 -2.41 17.55
CA VAL A 12 24.11 -3.74 16.92
C VAL A 12 25.08 -4.66 17.66
N ARG A 13 26.29 -4.17 17.98
CA ARG A 13 27.29 -4.93 18.75
C ARG A 13 26.87 -5.19 20.20
N GLU A 14 26.18 -4.24 20.83
CA GLU A 14 25.64 -4.45 22.17
C GLU A 14 24.56 -5.53 22.16
N ASN A 15 23.69 -5.56 21.14
CA ASN A 15 22.68 -6.61 21.00
C ASN A 15 23.33 -8.00 20.80
N GLU A 16 24.35 -8.11 19.95
CA GLU A 16 25.15 -9.34 19.80
C GLU A 16 25.72 -9.79 21.17
N HIS A 17 26.32 -8.86 21.93
CA HIS A 17 26.88 -9.14 23.24
C HIS A 17 25.82 -9.62 24.25
N ASP A 18 24.68 -8.94 24.30
CA ASP A 18 23.59 -9.27 25.21
C ASP A 18 22.96 -10.62 24.88
N ILE A 19 22.78 -10.96 23.60
CA ILE A 19 22.32 -12.29 23.17
C ILE A 19 23.29 -13.36 23.65
N CYS A 20 24.58 -13.25 23.31
CA CYS A 20 25.61 -14.21 23.74
C CYS A 20 25.65 -14.41 25.27
N LYS A 21 25.57 -13.31 26.02
CA LYS A 21 25.55 -13.34 27.48
C LYS A 21 24.28 -14.00 28.04
N ASN A 22 23.12 -13.71 27.45
CA ASN A 22 21.84 -14.22 27.94
C ASN A 22 21.59 -15.67 27.51
N LEU A 23 22.13 -16.15 26.40
CA LEU A 23 22.12 -17.57 26.04
C LEU A 23 22.70 -18.45 27.17
N VAL A 24 23.72 -17.95 27.87
CA VAL A 24 24.32 -18.64 29.02
C VAL A 24 23.60 -18.33 30.33
N LYS A 25 23.26 -17.06 30.58
CA LYS A 25 22.77 -16.59 31.89
C LYS A 25 21.26 -16.71 32.09
N ARG A 26 20.50 -16.83 31.00
CA ARG A 26 19.03 -16.80 30.98
C ARG A 26 18.48 -17.99 30.18
N PRO A 27 18.70 -19.23 30.66
CA PRO A 27 18.18 -20.42 29.99
C PRO A 27 16.64 -20.48 29.95
N ASP A 28 15.97 -19.62 30.74
CA ASP A 28 14.52 -19.42 30.75
C ASP A 28 13.99 -18.63 29.55
N MET A 29 14.86 -17.98 28.75
CA MET A 29 14.46 -17.29 27.53
C MET A 29 14.44 -18.24 26.34
N ASP A 30 13.30 -18.34 25.67
CA ASP A 30 13.08 -19.24 24.52
C ASP A 30 13.24 -18.55 23.15
N TYR A 31 13.44 -17.22 23.13
CA TYR A 31 13.53 -16.43 21.90
C TYR A 31 14.50 -15.27 22.06
N PHE A 32 15.33 -15.09 21.03
CA PHE A 32 16.24 -13.97 20.87
C PHE A 32 16.13 -13.48 19.42
N ASP A 33 16.08 -12.16 19.23
CA ASP A 33 16.08 -11.54 17.91
C ASP A 33 17.28 -10.63 17.71
N TYR A 34 17.86 -10.72 16.53
CA TYR A 34 18.93 -9.86 16.07
C TYR A 34 18.55 -9.25 14.73
N TYR A 35 18.58 -7.93 14.65
CA TYR A 35 18.26 -7.17 13.44
C TYR A 35 19.45 -6.29 13.05
N ASN A 36 19.83 -6.34 11.77
CA ASN A 36 20.88 -5.51 11.20
C ASN A 36 20.45 -5.02 9.81
N SER A 37 20.33 -3.70 9.65
CA SER A 37 19.94 -3.04 8.39
C SER A 37 21.11 -2.52 7.56
N GLU A 38 22.35 -2.83 7.95
CA GLU A 38 23.53 -2.22 7.34
C GLU A 38 23.73 -2.68 5.90
N PHE A 39 23.48 -3.95 5.58
CA PHE A 39 23.58 -4.43 4.20
C PHE A 39 22.56 -3.73 3.29
N ASP A 40 21.32 -3.52 3.76
CA ASP A 40 20.31 -2.73 3.06
C ASP A 40 20.82 -1.30 2.80
N HIS A 41 21.30 -0.62 3.84
CA HIS A 41 21.82 0.73 3.72
C HIS A 41 23.00 0.84 2.75
N VAL A 42 23.99 -0.05 2.87
CA VAL A 42 25.15 -0.08 1.98
C VAL A 42 24.72 -0.35 0.55
N SER A 43 23.78 -1.27 0.34
CA SER A 43 23.29 -1.66 -0.98
C SER A 43 22.49 -0.55 -1.67
N HIS A 44 21.74 0.28 -0.94
CA HIS A 44 21.10 1.48 -1.48
C HIS A 44 22.12 2.55 -1.91
N HIS A 45 23.11 2.84 -1.06
CA HIS A 45 23.99 4.00 -1.29
C HIS A 45 25.13 3.71 -2.26
N ASN A 46 25.52 2.44 -2.40
CA ASN A 46 26.70 2.04 -3.16
C ASN A 46 26.33 1.03 -4.24
N ASN A 47 26.86 1.28 -5.45
CA ASN A 47 26.78 0.34 -6.56
C ASN A 47 28.13 -0.33 -6.83
N ASP A 48 28.77 -0.84 -5.79
CA ASP A 48 30.04 -1.54 -5.90
C ASP A 48 30.06 -2.79 -5.02
N ASP A 49 30.68 -3.84 -5.56
CA ASP A 49 30.77 -5.13 -4.89
C ASP A 49 31.64 -5.08 -3.63
N ALA A 50 32.65 -4.20 -3.58
CA ALA A 50 33.58 -4.15 -2.46
C ALA A 50 32.86 -3.72 -1.17
N SER A 51 32.02 -2.69 -1.24
CA SER A 51 31.20 -2.21 -0.12
C SER A 51 30.20 -3.28 0.33
N ARG A 52 29.51 -3.94 -0.61
CA ARG A 52 28.53 -5.00 -0.32
C ARG A 52 29.19 -6.23 0.30
N ILE A 53 30.31 -6.69 -0.26
CA ILE A 53 31.09 -7.82 0.28
C ILE A 53 31.65 -7.48 1.66
N ALA A 54 32.10 -6.25 1.90
CA ALA A 54 32.56 -5.83 3.22
C ALA A 54 31.44 -5.95 4.27
N SER A 55 30.24 -5.46 3.95
CA SER A 55 29.06 -5.59 4.82
C SER A 55 28.66 -7.05 5.05
N LEU A 56 28.68 -7.90 4.01
CA LEU A 56 28.41 -9.33 4.14
C LEU A 56 29.44 -10.06 5.01
N ARG A 57 30.73 -9.71 4.92
CA ARG A 57 31.78 -10.29 5.79
C ARG A 57 31.57 -9.93 7.25
N ASP A 58 31.03 -8.75 7.54
CA ASP A 58 30.71 -8.36 8.91
C ASP A 58 29.48 -9.11 9.43
N LEU A 59 28.44 -9.29 8.60
CA LEU A 59 27.29 -10.12 8.94
C LEU A 59 27.68 -11.59 9.18
N ASP A 60 28.49 -12.17 8.29
CA ASP A 60 29.00 -13.54 8.39
C ASP A 60 29.75 -13.76 9.72
N ARG A 61 30.60 -12.79 10.10
CA ARG A 61 31.31 -12.83 11.39
C ARG A 61 30.35 -12.82 12.58
N THR A 62 29.35 -11.94 12.58
CA THR A 62 28.36 -11.90 13.67
C THR A 62 27.54 -13.18 13.73
N ILE A 63 27.11 -13.74 12.60
CA ILE A 63 26.42 -15.04 12.55
C ILE A 63 27.30 -16.13 13.16
N GLY A 64 28.57 -16.20 12.77
CA GLY A 64 29.53 -17.17 13.32
C GLY A 64 29.74 -17.00 14.83
N HIS A 65 29.87 -15.77 15.33
CA HIS A 65 29.97 -15.50 16.76
C HIS A 65 28.74 -15.95 17.54
N ILE A 66 27.53 -15.62 17.07
CA ILE A 66 26.28 -16.04 17.70
C ILE A 66 26.19 -17.57 17.72
N TRP A 67 26.56 -18.24 16.63
CA TRP A 67 26.58 -19.70 16.57
C TRP A 67 27.54 -20.30 17.62
N THR A 68 28.77 -19.78 17.74
CA THR A 68 29.70 -20.21 18.81
C THR A 68 29.12 -19.98 20.21
N CYS A 69 28.46 -18.85 20.45
CA CYS A 69 27.78 -18.60 21.72
C CYS A 69 26.65 -19.60 22.01
N ILE A 70 25.93 -20.06 20.98
CA ILE A 70 24.91 -21.10 21.09
C ILE A 70 25.58 -22.43 21.46
N GLU A 71 26.67 -22.82 20.79
CA GLU A 71 27.42 -24.04 21.07
C GLU A 71 27.95 -24.09 22.51
N ASP A 72 28.39 -22.95 23.04
CA ASP A 72 28.87 -22.81 24.42
C ASP A 72 27.73 -22.71 25.47
N SER A 73 26.47 -22.65 25.03
CA SER A 73 25.32 -22.46 25.92
C SER A 73 24.81 -23.78 26.54
N PRO A 74 24.16 -23.74 27.72
CA PRO A 74 23.55 -24.93 28.32
C PRO A 74 22.45 -25.59 27.48
N ARG A 75 21.86 -24.86 26.51
CA ARG A 75 20.77 -25.32 25.62
C ARG A 75 21.23 -25.51 24.18
N ALA A 76 22.53 -25.68 23.93
CA ALA A 76 23.10 -25.83 22.59
C ALA A 76 22.35 -26.88 21.73
N ALA A 77 22.05 -28.05 22.32
CA ALA A 77 21.36 -29.13 21.62
C ALA A 77 19.92 -28.78 21.21
N GLU A 78 19.26 -27.84 21.91
CA GLU A 78 17.85 -27.49 21.73
C GLU A 78 17.65 -26.15 21.00
N THR A 79 18.73 -25.44 20.69
CA THR A 79 18.67 -24.08 20.13
C THR A 79 18.79 -24.14 18.61
N ALA A 80 17.94 -23.35 17.93
CA ALA A 80 18.03 -23.11 16.49
C ALA A 80 18.47 -21.66 16.22
N LEU A 81 19.39 -21.50 15.28
CA LEU A 81 19.74 -20.22 14.66
C LEU A 81 19.02 -20.14 13.31
N VAL A 82 18.21 -19.10 13.14
CA VAL A 82 17.46 -18.86 11.92
C VAL A 82 17.89 -17.52 11.34
N VAL A 83 18.36 -17.53 10.09
CA VAL A 83 18.76 -16.33 9.35
C VAL A 83 17.72 -16.10 8.26
N VAL A 84 17.07 -14.94 8.32
CA VAL A 84 16.04 -14.53 7.37
C VAL A 84 16.30 -13.11 6.89
N SER A 85 16.01 -12.81 5.62
CA SER A 85 15.85 -11.43 5.15
C SER A 85 14.38 -11.15 4.86
N ASP A 86 13.97 -9.90 5.03
CA ASP A 86 12.64 -9.43 4.69
C ASP A 86 12.45 -9.36 3.17
N HIS A 87 13.49 -8.95 2.44
CA HIS A 87 13.47 -8.87 0.97
C HIS A 87 14.85 -9.14 0.35
N GLY A 88 14.90 -9.10 -0.98
CA GLY A 88 16.12 -9.07 -1.79
C GLY A 88 16.53 -7.65 -2.19
N PHE A 89 17.40 -7.54 -3.19
CA PHE A 89 17.84 -6.28 -3.78
C PHE A 89 18.00 -6.39 -5.29
N ASN A 90 17.22 -5.60 -6.04
CA ASN A 90 17.45 -5.37 -7.45
C ASN A 90 18.65 -4.45 -7.66
N SER A 91 19.79 -5.05 -7.94
CA SER A 91 21.04 -4.34 -8.18
C SER A 91 21.88 -5.06 -9.23
N SER A 92 22.61 -4.28 -10.02
CA SER A 92 23.57 -4.80 -10.99
C SER A 92 24.84 -3.97 -10.93
N PRO A 93 26.03 -4.59 -10.81
CA PRO A 93 27.31 -3.85 -10.79
C PRO A 93 27.56 -3.00 -12.04
N LYS A 94 26.81 -3.25 -13.12
CA LYS A 94 26.91 -2.54 -14.40
C LYS A 94 25.86 -1.44 -14.57
N VAL A 95 24.88 -1.36 -13.69
CA VAL A 95 23.73 -0.45 -13.82
C VAL A 95 23.55 0.34 -12.53
N TYR A 96 23.57 1.66 -12.64
CA TYR A 96 23.15 2.57 -11.59
C TYR A 96 21.64 2.76 -11.63
N SER A 97 20.99 2.63 -10.48
CA SER A 97 19.56 2.90 -10.37
C SER A 97 19.24 4.37 -10.67
N GLN A 98 18.09 4.59 -11.31
CA GLN A 98 17.62 5.91 -11.74
C GLN A 98 16.34 6.31 -11.00
N GLY A 99 16.30 7.55 -10.54
CA GLY A 99 15.14 8.07 -9.84
C GLY A 99 14.19 8.87 -10.74
N PHE A 100 12.89 8.65 -10.57
CA PHE A 100 11.83 9.41 -11.21
C PHE A 100 10.95 10.12 -10.18
N ASN A 101 10.82 11.44 -10.29
CA ASN A 101 10.14 12.25 -9.28
C ASN A 101 8.65 12.42 -9.59
N LEU A 102 7.83 11.49 -9.09
CA LEU A 102 6.37 11.53 -9.21
C LEU A 102 5.76 12.78 -8.56
N VAL A 103 6.30 13.26 -7.43
CA VAL A 103 5.80 14.48 -6.78
C VAL A 103 5.92 15.70 -7.69
N LYS A 104 7.04 15.81 -8.42
CA LYS A 104 7.25 16.88 -9.41
C LYS A 104 6.35 16.71 -10.64
N LEU A 105 6.13 15.49 -11.10
CA LEU A 105 5.19 15.20 -12.20
C LEU A 105 3.79 15.67 -11.83
N LEU A 106 3.25 15.19 -10.70
CA LEU A 106 1.91 15.53 -10.20
C LEU A 106 1.76 17.03 -9.91
N GLY A 107 2.81 17.65 -9.37
CA GLY A 107 2.83 19.09 -9.11
C GLY A 107 2.94 19.95 -10.37
N SER A 108 3.24 19.39 -11.55
CA SER A 108 3.39 20.16 -12.79
C SER A 108 2.04 20.46 -13.47
N PRO A 109 1.98 21.42 -14.42
CA PRO A 109 0.76 21.69 -15.17
C PRO A 109 0.24 20.48 -15.95
N ALA A 110 1.15 19.63 -16.45
CA ALA A 110 0.78 18.41 -17.19
C ALA A 110 0.19 17.34 -16.26
N GLY A 111 0.74 17.22 -15.05
CA GLY A 111 0.27 16.28 -14.03
C GLY A 111 -0.87 16.81 -13.16
N GLY A 112 -1.52 17.92 -13.54
CA GLY A 112 -2.70 18.45 -12.86
C GLY A 112 -2.45 19.53 -11.80
N GLY A 113 -1.20 19.85 -11.48
CA GLY A 113 -0.86 20.92 -10.52
C GLY A 113 -1.22 20.56 -9.07
N HIS A 114 -1.05 19.30 -8.69
CA HIS A 114 -1.51 18.79 -7.40
C HIS A 114 -0.73 19.36 -6.20
N HIS A 115 -1.44 19.56 -5.08
CA HIS A 115 -0.82 19.66 -3.77
C HIS A 115 -0.66 18.25 -3.22
N VAL A 116 0.59 17.80 -3.07
CA VAL A 116 0.92 16.39 -2.81
C VAL A 116 1.30 16.20 -1.34
N ILE A 117 0.65 15.24 -0.67
CA ILE A 117 1.06 14.76 0.65
C ILE A 117 1.95 13.54 0.48
N THR A 118 3.03 13.51 1.25
CA THR A 118 3.96 12.39 1.36
C THR A 118 4.26 12.13 2.82
N LYS A 119 4.77 10.95 3.16
CA LYS A 119 5.18 10.64 4.54
C LYS A 119 6.56 11.19 4.94
N ARG A 120 7.35 11.73 4.00
CA ARG A 120 8.73 12.21 4.24
C ARG A 120 9.09 13.38 3.33
N PHE A 121 10.03 14.22 3.77
CA PHE A 121 10.46 15.38 2.99
C PHE A 121 11.21 14.97 1.71
N LEU A 122 10.99 15.75 0.64
CA LEU A 122 11.77 15.64 -0.59
C LEU A 122 13.24 15.98 -0.29
N MET A 123 14.14 15.19 -0.87
CA MET A 123 15.59 15.32 -0.74
C MET A 123 16.08 15.34 0.71
N MET A 124 15.34 14.74 1.65
CA MET A 124 15.67 14.71 3.08
C MET A 124 17.07 14.15 3.36
N SER A 125 17.56 13.20 2.54
CA SER A 125 18.92 12.65 2.67
C SER A 125 20.02 13.69 2.41
N TYR A 126 19.69 14.79 1.75
CA TYR A 126 20.58 15.93 1.46
C TYR A 126 20.32 17.15 2.35
N ALA A 127 19.35 17.06 3.27
CA ALA A 127 19.08 18.11 4.25
C ALA A 127 20.10 18.05 5.41
N ILE A 128 20.38 19.19 6.04
CA ILE A 128 21.16 19.23 7.28
C ILE A 128 20.39 18.42 8.33
N LYS A 129 21.00 17.32 8.82
CA LYS A 129 20.44 16.39 9.82
C LYS A 129 20.26 17.07 11.18
N SER A 130 19.28 17.97 11.29
CA SER A 130 18.84 18.58 12.55
C SER A 130 17.39 19.10 12.51
N LEU A 131 16.71 19.06 11.36
CA LEU A 131 15.40 19.67 11.16
C LEU A 131 14.24 18.67 11.21
N ASN A 132 14.16 17.84 12.27
CA ASN A 132 12.99 17.03 12.63
C ASN A 132 12.92 15.61 11.97
N PRO A 133 13.47 14.56 12.63
CA PRO A 133 13.41 13.17 12.15
C PRO A 133 12.04 12.48 12.36
N LEU A 134 11.03 13.19 12.87
CA LEU A 134 9.73 12.63 13.29
C LEU A 134 8.53 13.23 12.53
N ALA A 135 8.71 13.67 11.28
CA ALA A 135 7.59 14.19 10.48
C ALA A 135 6.64 13.06 10.09
N SER A 136 5.35 13.18 10.45
CA SER A 136 4.31 12.18 10.14
C SER A 136 3.60 12.43 8.80
N MET A 137 3.61 13.67 8.29
CA MET A 137 3.08 14.05 6.97
C MET A 137 3.79 15.31 6.45
N VAL A 138 4.16 15.31 5.17
CA VAL A 138 4.79 16.43 4.47
C VAL A 138 3.90 16.86 3.31
N ARG A 139 3.50 18.13 3.32
CA ARG A 139 2.75 18.77 2.25
C ARG A 139 3.71 19.47 1.30
N THR A 140 3.63 19.14 0.01
CA THR A 140 4.33 19.84 -1.06
C THR A 140 3.31 20.61 -1.90
N SER A 141 3.35 21.94 -1.83
CA SER A 141 2.45 22.81 -2.60
C SER A 141 2.93 22.95 -4.05
N SER A 142 2.04 22.76 -5.02
CA SER A 142 2.27 23.18 -6.41
C SER A 142 1.92 24.66 -6.62
N GLU A 143 2.82 25.40 -7.27
CA GLU A 143 2.56 26.75 -7.79
C GLU A 143 1.71 26.75 -9.07
N ASP A 144 1.60 25.59 -9.71
CA ASP A 144 0.89 25.34 -10.97
C ASP A 144 -0.54 24.81 -10.77
N SER A 145 -1.03 24.80 -9.51
CA SER A 145 -2.41 24.42 -9.18
C SER A 145 -3.43 25.31 -9.91
N TYR A 146 -4.38 24.69 -10.61
CA TYR A 146 -5.36 25.40 -11.44
C TYR A 146 -6.45 26.11 -10.64
N TYR A 147 -6.79 25.67 -9.43
CA TYR A 147 -7.91 26.25 -8.67
C TYR A 147 -7.77 26.29 -7.14
N LEU A 148 -6.73 25.67 -6.57
CA LEU A 148 -6.48 25.65 -5.11
C LEU A 148 -5.15 26.29 -4.74
N LYS A 149 -4.62 27.18 -5.59
CA LYS A 149 -3.34 27.85 -5.35
C LYS A 149 -3.31 28.51 -3.96
N GLY A 150 -2.30 28.16 -3.16
CA GLY A 150 -2.15 28.63 -1.78
C GLY A 150 -3.02 27.93 -0.73
N GLN A 151 -3.76 26.88 -1.10
CA GLN A 151 -4.66 26.14 -0.19
C GLN A 151 -4.14 24.74 0.19
N ALA A 152 -2.85 24.45 -0.03
CA ALA A 152 -2.25 23.13 0.21
C ALA A 152 -2.47 22.59 1.64
N ASP A 153 -2.55 23.48 2.64
CA ASP A 153 -2.79 23.10 4.04
C ASP A 153 -4.23 22.68 4.33
N LYS A 154 -5.18 23.15 3.50
CA LYS A 154 -6.62 22.85 3.65
C LYS A 154 -7.10 21.80 2.67
N TYR A 155 -6.61 21.82 1.44
CA TYR A 155 -7.12 21.00 0.34
C TYR A 155 -5.96 20.40 -0.48
N PRO A 156 -5.24 19.42 0.08
CA PRO A 156 -4.39 18.56 -0.72
C PRO A 156 -5.23 17.83 -1.78
N THR A 157 -4.65 17.52 -2.93
CA THR A 157 -5.35 16.85 -4.03
C THR A 157 -4.70 15.53 -4.46
N ALA A 158 -3.56 15.17 -3.87
CA ALA A 158 -2.94 13.86 -4.05
C ALA A 158 -2.21 13.43 -2.77
N LEU A 159 -2.28 12.15 -2.43
CA LEU A 159 -1.40 11.48 -1.48
C LEU A 159 -0.52 10.53 -2.28
N LEU A 160 0.77 10.52 -1.98
CA LEU A 160 1.75 9.65 -2.63
C LEU A 160 2.56 8.91 -1.59
N ASP A 161 2.51 7.59 -1.66
CA ASP A 161 3.41 6.70 -0.93
C ASP A 161 4.44 6.08 -1.87
N PHE A 162 5.70 6.06 -1.46
CA PHE A 162 6.84 5.52 -2.21
C PHE A 162 7.57 4.45 -1.39
N ASP A 163 6.84 3.66 -0.60
CA ASP A 163 7.43 2.55 0.15
C ASP A 163 7.94 1.45 -0.78
N GLY A 164 9.21 1.10 -0.61
CA GLY A 164 9.89 0.11 -1.44
C GLY A 164 10.18 0.64 -2.83
N ASN A 165 10.81 1.83 -2.91
CA ASN A 165 11.50 2.51 -4.02
C ASN A 165 11.07 2.18 -5.48
N GLU A 166 10.95 0.93 -5.89
CA GLU A 166 10.49 0.44 -7.19
C GLU A 166 8.96 0.42 -7.38
N ARG A 167 8.18 0.84 -6.39
CA ARG A 167 6.73 1.04 -6.54
C ARG A 167 6.25 2.28 -5.80
N SER A 168 5.10 2.79 -6.21
CA SER A 168 4.45 3.91 -5.54
C SER A 168 2.94 3.77 -5.58
N SER A 169 2.28 4.17 -4.51
CA SER A 169 0.83 4.19 -4.38
C SER A 169 0.32 5.62 -4.46
N LEU A 170 -0.56 5.90 -5.42
CA LEU A 170 -1.18 7.20 -5.65
C LEU A 170 -2.64 7.16 -5.24
N HIS A 171 -3.03 8.10 -4.39
CA HIS A 171 -4.42 8.37 -4.04
C HIS A 171 -4.75 9.81 -4.44
N LEU A 172 -5.74 9.99 -5.30
CA LEU A 172 -6.18 11.30 -5.77
C LEU A 172 -7.44 11.71 -5.01
N ARG A 173 -7.59 13.02 -4.79
CA ARG A 173 -8.86 13.54 -4.26
C ARG A 173 -9.98 13.19 -5.23
N ASN A 174 -11.14 12.77 -4.74
CA ASN A 174 -12.30 12.43 -5.54
C ASN A 174 -12.60 13.50 -6.61
N SER A 175 -12.73 13.06 -7.86
CA SER A 175 -12.92 13.94 -9.03
C SER A 175 -14.21 14.77 -8.95
N ASP A 176 -15.31 14.18 -8.47
CA ASP A 176 -16.57 14.91 -8.26
C ASP A 176 -16.44 15.95 -7.15
N LEU A 177 -15.66 15.68 -6.11
CA LEU A 177 -15.33 16.66 -5.08
C LEU A 177 -14.46 17.82 -5.62
N ASN A 178 -13.64 17.59 -6.64
CA ASN A 178 -12.93 18.67 -7.36
C ASN A 178 -13.91 19.50 -8.20
N ARG A 179 -14.77 18.85 -8.97
CA ARG A 179 -15.81 19.50 -9.79
C ARG A 179 -16.74 20.35 -8.92
N LEU A 180 -17.21 19.82 -7.79
CA LEU A 180 -18.03 20.53 -6.81
C LEU A 180 -17.31 21.79 -6.30
N HIS A 181 -16.04 21.67 -5.90
CA HIS A 181 -15.27 22.79 -5.38
C HIS A 181 -15.08 23.89 -6.44
N LEU A 182 -14.74 23.51 -7.68
CA LEU A 182 -14.63 24.43 -8.80
C LEU A 182 -15.93 25.21 -9.05
N LEU A 183 -17.07 24.51 -9.10
CA LEU A 183 -18.37 25.15 -9.31
C LEU A 183 -18.74 26.10 -8.17
N LEU A 184 -18.50 25.71 -6.92
CA LEU A 184 -18.75 26.56 -5.76
C LEU A 184 -17.88 27.82 -5.77
N LEU A 185 -16.61 27.72 -6.19
CA LEU A 185 -15.72 28.87 -6.35
C LEU A 185 -16.25 29.84 -7.42
N GLU A 186 -16.64 29.34 -8.60
CA GLU A 186 -17.19 30.18 -9.67
C GLU A 186 -18.51 30.86 -9.28
N LEU A 187 -19.40 30.12 -8.60
CA LEU A 187 -20.65 30.69 -8.08
C LEU A 187 -20.39 31.78 -7.03
N LYS A 188 -19.33 31.64 -6.23
CA LYS A 188 -18.97 32.61 -5.18
C LYS A 188 -18.40 33.91 -5.75
N LYS A 189 -17.60 33.86 -6.83
CA LYS A 189 -17.01 35.05 -7.51
C LYS A 189 -18.09 36.04 -7.92
N GLY A 190 -19.14 35.52 -8.55
CA GLY A 190 -20.36 36.26 -8.72
C GLY A 190 -20.47 37.19 -9.93
N ASP A 191 -19.57 37.04 -10.87
CA ASP A 191 -19.52 37.69 -12.18
C ASP A 191 -20.08 36.82 -13.31
N LEU A 192 -20.51 35.58 -13.01
CA LEU A 192 -21.13 34.68 -13.97
C LEU A 192 -22.40 35.26 -14.60
N LYS A 193 -22.50 35.14 -15.92
CA LYS A 193 -23.73 35.43 -16.68
C LYS A 193 -24.90 34.57 -16.16
N PRO A 194 -26.15 35.07 -16.19
CA PRO A 194 -27.29 34.37 -15.60
C PRO A 194 -27.42 32.89 -16.03
N ALA A 195 -27.35 32.61 -17.34
CA ALA A 195 -27.45 31.24 -17.85
C ALA A 195 -26.31 30.32 -17.35
N ILE A 196 -25.08 30.83 -17.29
CA ILE A 196 -23.92 30.07 -16.78
C ILE A 196 -24.07 29.82 -15.28
N ARG A 197 -24.53 30.83 -14.52
CA ARG A 197 -24.79 30.70 -13.08
C ARG A 197 -25.87 29.66 -12.80
N ASP A 198 -26.94 29.67 -13.57
CA ASP A 198 -28.02 28.68 -13.43
C ASP A 198 -27.51 27.28 -13.74
N ALA A 199 -26.83 27.08 -14.87
CA ALA A 199 -26.23 25.79 -15.23
C ALA A 199 -25.19 25.31 -14.19
N ALA A 200 -24.39 26.22 -13.62
CA ALA A 200 -23.43 25.90 -12.56
C ALA A 200 -24.10 25.48 -11.25
N ALA A 201 -25.19 26.15 -10.86
CA ALA A 201 -25.98 25.75 -9.70
C ALA A 201 -26.64 24.38 -9.92
N ASP A 202 -27.15 24.13 -11.13
CA ASP A 202 -27.72 22.83 -11.51
C ASP A 202 -26.66 21.72 -11.49
N GLY A 203 -25.44 22.00 -11.97
CA GLY A 203 -24.31 21.05 -11.91
C GLY A 203 -23.88 20.69 -10.48
N VAL A 204 -23.95 21.63 -9.53
CA VAL A 204 -23.71 21.33 -8.10
C VAL A 204 -24.78 20.37 -7.57
N ILE A 205 -26.05 20.64 -7.87
CA ILE A 205 -27.16 19.77 -7.44
C ILE A 205 -27.07 18.40 -8.09
N GLU A 206 -26.69 18.31 -9.36
CA GLU A 206 -26.50 17.05 -10.08
C GLU A 206 -25.47 16.15 -9.39
N ILE A 207 -24.31 16.69 -9.00
CA ILE A 207 -23.29 15.93 -8.24
C ILE A 207 -23.87 15.46 -6.91
N ILE A 208 -24.53 16.35 -6.16
CA ILE A 208 -25.12 16.00 -4.86
C ILE A 208 -26.18 14.89 -5.01
N GLU A 209 -27.03 14.95 -6.03
CA GLU A 209 -28.06 13.92 -6.27
C GLU A 209 -27.48 12.59 -6.74
N LYS A 210 -26.40 12.62 -7.54
CA LYS A 210 -25.66 11.42 -7.96
C LYS A 210 -25.15 10.63 -6.75
N ASP A 211 -24.50 11.32 -5.81
CA ASP A 211 -23.85 10.69 -4.65
C ASP A 211 -24.73 10.66 -3.39
N ARG A 212 -25.97 11.17 -3.46
CA ARG A 212 -26.85 11.38 -2.29
C ARG A 212 -27.03 10.11 -1.47
N SER A 213 -27.28 8.98 -2.14
CA SER A 213 -27.52 7.70 -1.48
C SER A 213 -26.32 7.28 -0.64
N ASP A 214 -25.13 7.31 -1.24
CA ASP A 214 -23.89 6.81 -0.64
C ASP A 214 -23.39 7.73 0.47
N TRP A 215 -23.51 9.05 0.28
CA TRP A 215 -23.21 10.04 1.31
C TRP A 215 -24.18 9.97 2.49
N GLN A 216 -25.47 9.72 2.25
CA GLN A 216 -26.45 9.55 3.32
C GLN A 216 -26.22 8.26 4.11
N GLN A 217 -25.85 7.16 3.42
CA GLN A 217 -25.46 5.92 4.06
C GLN A 217 -24.21 6.13 4.92
N THR A 218 -23.16 6.74 4.35
CA THR A 218 -21.93 7.07 5.07
C THR A 218 -22.20 7.92 6.30
N SER A 219 -23.05 8.94 6.18
CA SER A 219 -23.44 9.79 7.31
C SER A 219 -24.12 8.99 8.43
N THR A 220 -25.03 8.09 8.08
CA THR A 220 -25.76 7.25 9.05
C THR A 220 -24.80 6.29 9.75
N GLU A 221 -24.05 5.49 8.98
CA GLU A 221 -23.15 4.47 9.51
C GLU A 221 -22.04 5.06 10.36
N MET A 222 -21.43 6.17 9.91
CA MET A 222 -20.36 6.83 10.64
C MET A 222 -20.87 7.50 11.93
N THR A 223 -22.11 8.00 11.95
CA THR A 223 -22.71 8.51 13.19
C THR A 223 -22.84 7.39 14.23
N GLU A 224 -23.31 6.21 13.84
CA GLU A 224 -23.40 5.04 14.73
C GLU A 224 -22.02 4.62 15.26
N GLU A 225 -21.04 4.54 14.35
CA GLU A 225 -19.63 4.23 14.62
C GLU A 225 -19.00 5.18 15.64
N LEU A 226 -19.14 6.50 15.43
CA LEU A 226 -18.59 7.51 16.32
C LEU A 226 -19.29 7.52 17.68
N ASN A 227 -20.59 7.26 17.73
CA ASN A 227 -21.31 7.14 19.00
C ASN A 227 -20.82 5.93 19.83
N ALA A 228 -20.48 4.81 19.18
CA ALA A 228 -19.84 3.68 19.85
C ALA A 228 -18.43 4.03 20.36
N LEU A 229 -17.62 4.72 19.53
CA LEU A 229 -16.29 5.18 19.92
C LEU A 229 -16.34 6.15 21.12
N GLU A 230 -17.34 7.04 21.16
CA GLU A 230 -17.54 7.96 22.28
C GLU A 230 -17.90 7.22 23.57
N ARG A 231 -18.84 6.26 23.51
CA ARG A 231 -19.19 5.43 24.68
C ARG A 231 -17.99 4.66 25.21
N TRP A 232 -17.20 4.05 24.32
CA TRP A 232 -15.97 3.35 24.70
C TRP A 232 -14.97 4.28 25.37
N LYS A 233 -14.73 5.46 24.78
CA LYS A 233 -13.83 6.49 25.32
C LYS A 233 -14.30 6.94 26.71
N ASP A 234 -15.58 7.22 26.87
CA ASP A 234 -16.14 7.70 28.13
C ASP A 234 -16.12 6.62 29.23
N ALA A 235 -16.28 5.34 28.86
CA ALA A 235 -16.07 4.22 29.78
C ALA A 235 -14.60 4.05 30.18
N ALA A 236 -13.66 4.30 29.25
CA ALA A 236 -12.22 4.16 29.50
C ALA A 236 -11.64 5.33 30.33
N LYS A 237 -12.15 6.56 30.19
CA LYS A 237 -11.61 7.77 30.86
C LYS A 237 -11.51 7.63 32.40
N PRO A 238 -12.54 7.18 33.14
CA PRO A 238 -12.44 6.97 34.59
C PRO A 238 -11.40 5.90 34.98
N MET A 239 -11.27 4.84 34.18
CA MET A 239 -10.26 3.80 34.41
C MET A 239 -8.84 4.36 34.22
N LEU A 240 -8.62 5.16 33.19
CA LEU A 240 -7.31 5.77 32.94
C LEU A 240 -6.80 6.67 34.06
N ALA A 241 -7.69 7.26 34.86
CA ALA A 241 -7.31 8.09 36.00
C ALA A 241 -6.69 7.27 37.14
N THR A 242 -6.98 5.97 37.22
CA THR A 242 -6.49 5.07 38.27
C THR A 242 -5.33 4.18 37.80
N LEU A 243 -5.04 4.14 36.50
CA LEU A 243 -4.00 3.29 35.94
C LEU A 243 -2.58 3.89 36.12
N PRO A 244 -1.66 3.18 36.76
CA PRO A 244 -0.27 3.61 36.90
C PRO A 244 0.48 3.53 35.56
N ILE A 245 1.14 4.62 35.15
CA ILE A 245 1.84 4.75 33.85
C ILE A 245 3.34 4.44 33.92
N ALA A 246 3.88 4.28 35.13
CA ALA A 246 5.27 3.96 35.39
C ALA A 246 5.38 2.60 36.08
N GLU A 247 6.52 1.94 35.88
CA GLU A 247 6.85 0.71 36.59
C GLU A 247 6.99 0.99 38.09
N SER A 248 6.48 0.08 38.92
CA SER A 248 6.55 0.21 40.38
C SER A 248 6.51 -1.17 41.04
N LYS A 249 6.64 -1.23 42.37
CA LYS A 249 6.58 -2.50 43.11
C LYS A 249 5.28 -3.30 42.90
N THR A 250 4.20 -2.64 42.47
CA THR A 250 2.88 -3.25 42.26
C THR A 250 2.46 -3.30 40.79
N VAL A 251 3.32 -2.86 39.87
CA VAL A 251 2.99 -2.69 38.45
C VAL A 251 4.16 -3.15 37.61
N THR A 252 3.96 -4.20 36.83
CA THR A 252 4.99 -4.72 35.93
C THR A 252 5.24 -3.74 34.78
N ARG A 253 6.42 -3.84 34.16
CA ARG A 253 6.74 -3.09 32.94
C ARG A 253 5.70 -3.29 31.83
N GLU A 254 5.21 -4.51 31.66
CA GLU A 254 4.17 -4.86 30.69
C GLU A 254 2.84 -4.15 31.00
N GLN A 255 2.41 -4.16 32.27
CA GLN A 255 1.21 -3.44 32.70
C GLN A 255 1.35 -1.93 32.47
N ALA A 256 2.48 -1.34 32.84
CA ALA A 256 2.74 0.08 32.59
C ALA A 256 2.73 0.43 31.09
N TRP A 257 3.27 -0.45 30.24
CA TRP A 257 3.23 -0.29 28.78
C TRP A 257 1.81 -0.40 28.22
N ASN A 258 1.03 -1.39 28.68
CA ASN A 258 -0.38 -1.54 28.33
C ASN A 258 -1.20 -0.31 28.76
N ASN A 259 -0.97 0.23 29.96
CA ASN A 259 -1.64 1.43 30.45
C ASN A 259 -1.33 2.66 29.58
N ARG A 260 -0.07 2.84 29.17
CA ARG A 260 0.32 3.89 28.21
C ARG A 260 -0.37 3.72 26.86
N ARG A 261 -0.44 2.49 26.35
CA ARG A 261 -1.12 2.17 25.08
C ARG A 261 -2.61 2.48 25.12
N VAL A 262 -3.31 2.12 26.20
CA VAL A 262 -4.74 2.43 26.36
C VAL A 262 -4.96 3.94 26.43
N ARG A 263 -4.11 4.66 27.17
CA ARG A 263 -4.18 6.13 27.24
C ARG A 263 -4.01 6.76 25.86
N ARG A 264 -3.01 6.32 25.09
CA ARG A 264 -2.80 6.79 23.72
C ARG A 264 -4.01 6.53 22.83
N ARG A 265 -4.64 5.35 22.92
CA ARG A 265 -5.86 5.03 22.15
C ARG A 265 -7.04 5.95 22.51
N VAL A 266 -7.16 6.37 23.77
CA VAL A 266 -8.19 7.34 24.19
C VAL A 266 -7.91 8.73 23.62
N ASP A 267 -6.64 9.17 23.62
CA ASP A 267 -6.23 10.44 23.00
C ASP A 267 -6.49 10.44 21.48
N ASP A 268 -6.15 9.33 20.80
CA ASP A 268 -6.41 9.14 19.37
C ASP A 268 -7.93 9.14 19.10
N ALA A 269 -8.74 8.46 19.93
CA ALA A 269 -10.19 8.45 19.80
C ALA A 269 -10.83 9.83 20.02
N GLU A 270 -10.28 10.66 20.91
CA GLU A 270 -10.75 12.04 21.11
C GLU A 270 -10.49 12.91 19.87
N THR A 271 -9.32 12.73 19.24
CA THR A 271 -8.97 13.39 17.98
C THR A 271 -9.87 12.92 16.84
N ASP A 272 -10.03 11.60 16.68
CA ASP A 272 -10.92 11.00 15.68
C ASP A 272 -12.36 11.54 15.82
N LEU A 273 -12.93 11.51 17.03
CA LEU A 273 -14.29 12.01 17.27
C LEU A 273 -14.43 13.47 16.86
N ALA A 274 -13.47 14.32 17.20
CA ALA A 274 -13.52 15.73 16.85
C ALA A 274 -13.44 15.94 15.33
N ASP A 275 -12.55 15.24 14.64
CA ASP A 275 -12.29 15.42 13.22
C ASP A 275 -13.44 14.88 12.36
N TYR A 276 -13.90 13.66 12.63
CA TYR A 276 -14.98 13.04 11.87
C TYR A 276 -16.35 13.66 12.17
N ARG A 277 -16.59 14.22 13.36
CA ARG A 277 -17.80 15.02 13.62
C ARG A 277 -17.82 16.32 12.82
N ARG A 278 -16.67 16.98 12.63
CA ARG A 278 -16.59 18.15 11.74
C ARG A 278 -16.87 17.76 10.30
N TYR A 279 -16.32 16.64 9.84
CA TYR A 279 -16.63 16.08 8.52
C TYR A 279 -18.13 15.82 8.34
N LEU A 280 -18.78 15.11 9.29
CA LEU A 280 -20.21 14.83 9.23
C LEU A 280 -21.07 16.09 9.22
N ALA A 281 -20.66 17.13 9.96
CA ALA A 281 -21.35 18.42 9.93
C ALA A 281 -21.27 19.08 8.54
N SER A 282 -20.11 19.02 7.87
CA SER A 282 -19.97 19.50 6.50
C SER A 282 -20.78 18.69 5.50
N LEU A 283 -20.76 17.35 5.62
CA LEU A 283 -21.52 16.45 4.76
C LEU A 283 -23.03 16.68 4.89
N ALA A 284 -23.53 16.85 6.11
CA ALA A 284 -24.94 17.13 6.35
C ALA A 284 -25.36 18.49 5.74
N LYS A 285 -24.50 19.51 5.82
CA LYS A 285 -24.73 20.80 5.16
C LYS A 285 -24.74 20.66 3.65
N LEU A 286 -23.80 19.90 3.08
CA LEU A 286 -23.72 19.62 1.64
C LEU A 286 -25.01 18.94 1.13
N LEU A 287 -25.46 17.89 1.82
CA LEU A 287 -26.69 17.17 1.47
C LEU A 287 -27.96 18.03 1.58
N ALA A 288 -27.92 19.09 2.40
CA ALA A 288 -29.01 20.04 2.61
C ALA A 288 -28.98 21.25 1.67
N VAL A 289 -27.96 21.38 0.81
CA VAL A 289 -27.85 22.50 -0.14
C VAL A 289 -29.06 22.55 -1.06
N LYS A 290 -29.63 23.75 -1.20
CA LYS A 290 -30.69 24.03 -2.18
C LYS A 290 -30.14 24.88 -3.31
N ARG A 291 -30.66 24.66 -4.52
CA ARG A 291 -30.34 25.44 -5.72
C ARG A 291 -30.44 26.97 -5.50
N GLU A 292 -31.44 27.39 -4.73
CA GLU A 292 -31.69 28.80 -4.43
C GLU A 292 -30.58 29.43 -3.57
N ASP A 293 -29.96 28.66 -2.67
CA ASP A 293 -28.87 29.15 -1.83
C ASP A 293 -27.61 29.38 -2.64
N LEU A 294 -27.37 28.52 -3.65
CA LEU A 294 -26.27 28.65 -4.61
C LEU A 294 -26.41 29.92 -5.45
N THR A 295 -27.57 30.14 -6.04
CA THR A 295 -27.83 31.32 -6.90
C THR A 295 -27.81 32.64 -6.10
N LYS A 296 -28.20 32.61 -4.82
CA LYS A 296 -28.12 33.75 -3.88
C LYS A 296 -26.76 33.87 -3.17
N ARG A 297 -25.81 32.96 -3.42
CA ARG A 297 -24.47 32.90 -2.80
C ARG A 297 -24.49 32.79 -1.27
N LYS A 298 -25.52 32.16 -0.72
CA LYS A 298 -25.72 31.96 0.71
C LYS A 298 -25.07 30.66 1.19
N PHE A 299 -23.77 30.53 0.98
CA PHE A 299 -22.99 29.36 1.39
C PHE A 299 -21.56 29.74 1.73
N ASP A 300 -20.91 28.90 2.55
CA ASP A 300 -19.47 28.93 2.79
C ASP A 300 -18.88 27.59 2.30
N ILE A 301 -17.80 27.68 1.51
CA ILE A 301 -17.20 26.51 0.87
C ILE A 301 -16.60 25.58 1.93
N GLU A 302 -15.96 26.13 2.97
CA GLU A 302 -15.33 25.33 4.03
C GLU A 302 -16.38 24.58 4.88
N GLU A 303 -17.63 25.06 4.88
CA GLU A 303 -18.74 24.39 5.53
C GLU A 303 -19.40 23.31 4.66
N LEU A 304 -19.23 23.36 3.34
CA LEU A 304 -19.77 22.36 2.40
C LEU A 304 -18.74 21.29 2.03
N ILE A 305 -17.46 21.66 2.02
CA ILE A 305 -16.33 20.79 1.68
C ILE A 305 -15.34 20.82 2.84
N ALA A 306 -15.36 19.74 3.62
CA ALA A 306 -14.48 19.59 4.77
C ALA A 306 -12.99 19.68 4.36
N PRO A 307 -12.18 20.54 5.02
CA PRO A 307 -10.73 20.56 4.84
C PRO A 307 -10.09 19.20 5.10
N ASN A 308 -9.03 18.89 4.36
CA ASN A 308 -8.30 17.61 4.31
C ASN A 308 -9.13 16.40 3.85
N SER A 309 -10.39 16.59 3.44
CA SER A 309 -11.17 15.51 2.85
C SER A 309 -10.69 15.20 1.44
N MET A 310 -10.31 13.94 1.24
CA MET A 310 -10.01 13.39 -0.08
C MET A 310 -11.27 12.87 -0.79
N GLY A 311 -12.37 12.63 -0.07
CA GLY A 311 -13.58 12.00 -0.63
C GLY A 311 -13.46 10.48 -0.77
N ASP A 312 -14.41 9.87 -1.47
CA ASP A 312 -14.40 8.43 -1.78
C ASP A 312 -13.43 8.10 -2.92
N GLN A 313 -13.10 6.82 -3.10
CA GLN A 313 -12.19 6.35 -4.16
C GLN A 313 -12.69 6.76 -5.55
N ASN A 314 -11.74 7.05 -6.44
CA ASN A 314 -12.07 7.38 -7.82
C ASN A 314 -12.41 6.10 -8.61
N SER A 315 -13.42 6.18 -9.48
CA SER A 315 -13.67 5.12 -10.46
C SER A 315 -12.59 5.13 -11.55
N LEU A 316 -12.49 4.07 -12.37
CA LEU A 316 -11.59 4.06 -13.52
C LEU A 316 -11.97 5.17 -14.50
N HIS A 317 -13.27 5.40 -14.68
CA HIS A 317 -13.77 6.50 -15.50
C HIS A 317 -13.24 7.85 -14.99
N ASP A 318 -13.24 8.05 -13.67
CA ASP A 318 -12.71 9.28 -13.05
C ASP A 318 -11.20 9.41 -13.26
N LEU A 319 -10.44 8.32 -13.18
CA LEU A 319 -8.99 8.34 -13.38
C LEU A 319 -8.59 8.61 -14.85
N GLU A 320 -9.39 8.17 -15.81
CA GLU A 320 -9.24 8.50 -17.24
C GLU A 320 -9.67 9.95 -17.55
N ASN A 321 -10.59 10.51 -16.75
CA ASN A 321 -11.23 11.80 -17.02
C ASN A 321 -11.05 12.79 -15.86
N TYR A 322 -9.93 12.73 -15.14
CA TYR A 322 -9.81 13.35 -13.83
C TYR A 322 -9.85 14.88 -13.88
N VAL A 323 -10.78 15.52 -13.16
CA VAL A 323 -10.95 16.97 -13.18
C VAL A 323 -9.88 17.67 -12.34
N VAL A 324 -9.04 18.48 -12.99
CA VAL A 324 -7.94 19.23 -12.34
C VAL A 324 -8.16 20.74 -12.30
N GLY A 325 -9.13 21.27 -13.05
CA GLY A 325 -9.37 22.71 -13.14
C GLY A 325 -10.47 23.10 -14.12
N LEU A 326 -10.66 24.39 -14.35
CA LEU A 326 -11.53 24.88 -15.42
C LEU A 326 -10.88 24.72 -16.80
N GLY A 327 -11.72 24.53 -17.82
CA GLY A 327 -11.33 24.59 -19.22
C GLY A 327 -10.85 25.99 -19.61
N GLN A 328 -10.21 26.11 -20.77
CA GLN A 328 -9.62 27.37 -21.24
C GLN A 328 -10.62 28.54 -21.31
N ASN A 329 -11.90 28.23 -21.56
CA ASN A 329 -12.97 29.21 -21.70
C ASN A 329 -13.80 29.39 -20.41
N GLY A 330 -13.37 28.81 -19.28
CA GLY A 330 -14.17 28.74 -18.06
C GLY A 330 -15.38 27.82 -18.22
N LEU A 331 -16.46 28.10 -17.49
CA LEU A 331 -17.71 27.34 -17.59
C LEU A 331 -18.45 27.63 -18.89
N VAL A 332 -18.76 26.58 -19.64
CA VAL A 332 -19.44 26.63 -20.94
C VAL A 332 -20.81 25.97 -20.82
N VAL A 333 -21.83 26.62 -21.36
CA VAL A 333 -23.21 26.09 -21.40
C VAL A 333 -23.45 25.48 -22.77
N GLY A 334 -23.87 24.22 -22.78
CA GLY A 334 -24.23 23.46 -23.96
C GLY A 334 -25.54 23.93 -24.60
N LYS A 335 -25.88 23.34 -25.75
CA LYS A 335 -27.10 23.68 -26.49
C LYS A 335 -28.39 23.32 -25.76
N ASP A 336 -28.31 22.38 -24.83
CA ASP A 336 -29.39 21.91 -23.97
C ASP A 336 -29.59 22.80 -22.71
N GLY A 337 -28.77 23.84 -22.54
CA GLY A 337 -28.81 24.72 -21.39
C GLY A 337 -28.11 24.18 -20.15
N LYS A 338 -27.50 22.99 -20.22
CA LYS A 338 -26.68 22.42 -19.15
C LYS A 338 -25.22 22.82 -19.32
N LEU A 339 -24.39 22.52 -18.32
CA LEU A 339 -22.94 22.66 -18.49
C LEU A 339 -22.42 21.65 -19.51
N ASP A 340 -21.65 22.13 -20.47
CA ASP A 340 -20.82 21.28 -21.32
C ASP A 340 -19.61 20.85 -20.49
N SER A 341 -19.63 19.63 -19.97
CA SER A 341 -18.62 19.12 -19.03
C SER A 341 -17.21 19.12 -19.63
N ASP A 342 -17.09 18.68 -20.89
CA ASP A 342 -15.79 18.56 -21.58
C ASP A 342 -15.20 19.93 -21.92
N ALA A 343 -16.05 20.90 -22.29
CA ALA A 343 -15.59 22.26 -22.54
C ALA A 343 -15.33 23.05 -21.24
N SER A 344 -16.06 22.74 -20.17
CA SER A 344 -16.01 23.49 -18.90
C SER A 344 -14.84 23.11 -18.00
N PHE A 345 -14.35 21.88 -18.09
CA PHE A 345 -13.34 21.34 -17.18
C PHE A 345 -12.08 20.89 -17.91
N ARG A 346 -10.94 21.15 -17.29
CA ARG A 346 -9.67 20.56 -17.68
C ARG A 346 -9.56 19.19 -17.05
N ARG A 347 -9.25 18.19 -17.88
CA ARG A 347 -9.09 16.80 -17.46
C ARG A 347 -7.68 16.28 -17.69
N VAL A 348 -7.30 15.26 -16.94
CA VAL A 348 -6.07 14.49 -17.09
C VAL A 348 -6.45 13.01 -17.12
N ASP A 349 -5.96 12.29 -18.13
CA ASP A 349 -5.96 10.82 -18.15
C ASP A 349 -4.71 10.34 -17.43
N TYR A 350 -4.88 9.80 -16.22
CA TYR A 350 -3.76 9.37 -15.39
C TYR A 350 -3.07 8.09 -15.88
N PHE A 351 -3.80 7.21 -16.58
CA PHE A 351 -3.20 6.02 -17.18
C PHE A 351 -2.24 6.42 -18.29
N GLN A 352 -2.72 7.28 -19.20
CA GLN A 352 -1.90 7.78 -20.31
C GLN A 352 -0.76 8.68 -19.80
N LEU A 353 -1.03 9.60 -18.87
CA LEU A 353 0.00 10.48 -18.29
C LEU A 353 1.16 9.67 -17.71
N LEU A 354 0.87 8.64 -16.92
CA LEU A 354 1.90 7.87 -16.23
C LEU A 354 2.72 7.03 -17.22
N LEU A 355 2.10 6.36 -18.19
CA LEU A 355 2.85 5.53 -19.14
C LEU A 355 3.60 6.32 -20.22
N ASP A 356 3.15 7.53 -20.56
CA ASP A 356 3.85 8.40 -21.52
C ASP A 356 5.15 9.00 -20.96
N GLN A 357 5.44 8.78 -19.69
CA GLN A 357 6.67 9.30 -19.09
C GLN A 357 7.88 8.67 -19.76
N ARG A 358 8.74 9.52 -20.30
CA ARG A 358 9.97 9.11 -20.97
C ARG A 358 11.11 10.06 -20.65
N VAL A 359 12.26 9.49 -20.26
CA VAL A 359 13.50 10.25 -20.14
C VAL A 359 14.22 10.32 -21.48
N ARG A 360 14.64 11.54 -21.86
CA ARG A 360 15.27 11.78 -23.17
C ARG A 360 16.69 11.27 -23.28
N ASN A 361 17.41 11.24 -22.16
CA ASN A 361 18.82 10.86 -22.09
C ASN A 361 18.98 9.68 -21.13
N ASN A 362 18.68 8.48 -21.60
CA ASN A 362 19.11 7.29 -20.89
C ASN A 362 20.51 6.89 -21.40
N VAL A 363 21.50 7.03 -20.53
CA VAL A 363 22.91 6.80 -20.87
C VAL A 363 23.38 5.39 -20.56
N GLN A 364 22.50 4.53 -20.01
CA GLN A 364 22.83 3.17 -19.59
C GLN A 364 22.17 2.15 -20.51
N GLU A 365 23.00 1.32 -21.14
CA GLU A 365 22.53 0.17 -21.91
C GLU A 365 21.80 -0.81 -21.00
N GLY A 366 20.60 -1.26 -21.39
CA GLY A 366 19.78 -2.20 -20.62
C GLY A 366 18.79 -1.58 -19.62
N VAL A 367 18.84 -0.25 -19.39
CA VAL A 367 17.78 0.43 -18.63
C VAL A 367 16.71 0.94 -19.61
N SER A 368 15.44 0.85 -19.25
CA SER A 368 14.36 1.42 -20.07
C SER A 368 14.42 2.95 -20.08
N SER A 369 14.08 3.60 -21.21
CA SER A 369 13.85 5.06 -21.20
C SER A 369 12.50 5.46 -20.59
N HIS A 370 11.64 4.49 -20.26
CA HIS A 370 10.38 4.70 -19.56
C HIS A 370 10.58 4.30 -18.10
N PRO A 371 10.31 5.18 -17.13
CA PRO A 371 10.54 4.90 -15.72
C PRO A 371 9.44 4.03 -15.10
N ILE A 372 8.28 3.96 -15.73
CA ILE A 372 7.11 3.21 -15.28
C ILE A 372 6.94 2.02 -16.24
N ASP A 373 6.81 0.82 -15.70
CA ASP A 373 6.55 -0.40 -16.47
C ASP A 373 5.06 -0.56 -16.76
N PHE A 374 4.27 -0.59 -15.69
CA PHE A 374 2.82 -0.62 -15.75
C PHE A 374 2.21 0.03 -14.52
N VAL A 375 0.90 0.27 -14.57
CA VAL A 375 0.10 0.64 -13.40
C VAL A 375 -0.93 -0.43 -13.11
N ALA A 376 -1.33 -0.59 -11.86
CA ALA A 376 -2.36 -1.52 -11.43
C ALA A 376 -3.45 -0.80 -10.64
N VAL A 377 -4.70 -1.17 -10.89
CA VAL A 377 -5.89 -0.59 -10.29
C VAL A 377 -6.90 -1.70 -9.97
N ARG A 378 -7.64 -1.52 -8.89
CA ARG A 378 -8.71 -2.45 -8.51
C ARG A 378 -9.96 -2.15 -9.33
N VAL A 379 -10.63 -3.21 -9.77
CA VAL A 379 -11.87 -3.13 -10.54
C VAL A 379 -12.96 -3.87 -9.77
N PRO A 380 -14.02 -3.18 -9.31
CA PRO A 380 -15.08 -3.82 -8.54
C PRO A 380 -15.66 -5.04 -9.26
N VAL A 381 -15.83 -6.15 -8.53
CA VAL A 381 -16.37 -7.40 -9.08
C VAL A 381 -17.74 -7.20 -9.74
N ALA A 382 -18.55 -6.32 -9.16
CA ALA A 382 -19.86 -5.95 -9.69
C ALA A 382 -19.77 -5.33 -11.09
N SER A 383 -18.69 -4.57 -11.38
CA SER A 383 -18.48 -3.92 -12.68
C SER A 383 -18.09 -4.93 -13.76
N VAL A 384 -17.26 -5.93 -13.44
CA VAL A 384 -16.75 -6.90 -14.42
C VAL A 384 -17.67 -8.11 -14.65
N ARG A 385 -18.55 -8.42 -13.68
CA ARG A 385 -19.38 -9.65 -13.66
C ARG A 385 -20.11 -9.93 -14.98
N ASP A 386 -20.71 -8.91 -15.57
CA ASP A 386 -21.51 -9.05 -16.80
C ASP A 386 -20.68 -8.93 -18.08
N SER A 387 -19.39 -8.55 -17.97
CA SER A 387 -18.46 -8.36 -19.09
C SER A 387 -17.57 -9.59 -19.33
N VAL A 388 -17.50 -10.50 -18.37
CA VAL A 388 -16.79 -11.78 -18.46
C VAL A 388 -17.75 -12.93 -18.75
N ALA A 389 -17.22 -14.02 -19.31
CA ALA A 389 -18.01 -15.23 -19.56
C ALA A 389 -18.20 -15.97 -18.24
N ASP A 390 -19.21 -16.82 -18.14
CA ASP A 390 -19.57 -17.49 -16.89
C ASP A 390 -18.42 -18.30 -16.28
N ASP A 391 -17.56 -18.89 -17.10
CA ASP A 391 -16.36 -19.64 -16.71
C ASP A 391 -15.19 -18.76 -16.23
N LEU A 392 -15.28 -17.45 -16.46
CA LEU A 392 -14.30 -16.42 -16.09
C LEU A 392 -14.83 -15.47 -15.03
N ARG A 393 -15.95 -15.79 -14.36
CA ARG A 393 -16.46 -14.94 -13.28
C ARG A 393 -15.49 -14.93 -12.10
N SER A 394 -15.22 -13.72 -11.62
CA SER A 394 -14.44 -13.48 -10.40
C SER A 394 -15.35 -13.50 -9.18
N ASP A 395 -14.87 -14.06 -8.08
CA ASP A 395 -15.57 -14.03 -6.79
C ASP A 395 -15.26 -12.74 -5.99
N ASP A 396 -14.06 -12.18 -6.19
CA ASP A 396 -13.60 -10.93 -5.59
C ASP A 396 -13.29 -9.88 -6.67
N ASP A 397 -12.96 -8.67 -6.24
CA ASP A 397 -12.55 -7.58 -7.13
C ASP A 397 -11.36 -8.01 -8.02
N ALA A 398 -11.39 -7.59 -9.27
CA ALA A 398 -10.32 -7.88 -10.22
C ALA A 398 -9.21 -6.84 -10.11
N VAL A 399 -8.01 -7.18 -10.57
CA VAL A 399 -6.91 -6.21 -10.72
C VAL A 399 -6.64 -5.98 -12.20
N LEU A 400 -6.84 -4.75 -12.66
CA LEU A 400 -6.44 -4.33 -14.00
C LEU A 400 -4.98 -3.88 -13.95
N MET A 401 -4.13 -4.56 -14.71
CA MET A 401 -2.78 -4.11 -15.03
C MET A 401 -2.79 -3.43 -16.40
N TYR A 402 -2.30 -2.19 -16.46
CA TYR A 402 -2.31 -1.35 -17.65
C TYR A 402 -0.87 -0.97 -18.02
N ALA A 403 -0.39 -1.48 -19.17
CA ALA A 403 0.86 -1.10 -19.83
C ALA A 403 0.60 -0.42 -21.20
N GLY A 404 -0.61 0.14 -21.38
CA GLY A 404 -1.08 0.81 -22.59
C GLY A 404 -2.31 0.10 -23.15
N ALA A 405 -3.09 0.79 -23.99
CA ALA A 405 -4.42 0.32 -24.43
C ALA A 405 -4.46 -1.07 -25.12
N GLU A 406 -3.33 -1.54 -25.66
CA GLU A 406 -3.22 -2.88 -26.27
C GLU A 406 -2.41 -3.87 -25.41
N HIS A 407 -1.94 -3.45 -24.24
CA HIS A 407 -1.09 -4.24 -23.33
C HIS A 407 -1.70 -4.24 -21.93
N GLU A 408 -2.87 -4.85 -21.82
CA GLU A 408 -3.66 -4.87 -20.59
C GLU A 408 -3.94 -6.30 -20.15
N VAL A 409 -4.05 -6.48 -18.84
CA VAL A 409 -4.42 -7.77 -18.24
C VAL A 409 -5.41 -7.53 -17.13
N LEU A 410 -6.47 -8.33 -17.11
CA LEU A 410 -7.34 -8.45 -15.97
C LEU A 410 -6.93 -9.69 -15.18
N LEU A 411 -6.51 -9.50 -13.94
CA LEU A 411 -6.28 -10.58 -12.98
C LEU A 411 -7.58 -10.86 -12.25
N LEU A 412 -8.08 -12.08 -12.43
CA LEU A 412 -9.33 -12.56 -11.87
C LEU A 412 -9.06 -13.56 -10.75
N THR A 413 -9.97 -13.62 -9.78
CA THR A 413 -9.85 -14.45 -8.59
C THR A 413 -11.09 -15.31 -8.43
N ARG A 414 -10.91 -16.58 -8.09
CA ARG A 414 -12.00 -17.51 -7.76
C ARG A 414 -11.66 -18.28 -6.50
N LYS A 415 -12.68 -18.60 -5.70
CA LYS A 415 -12.59 -19.42 -4.49
C LYS A 415 -13.27 -20.77 -4.73
N SER A 416 -12.62 -21.84 -4.30
CA SER A 416 -13.22 -23.16 -4.26
C SER A 416 -14.20 -23.29 -3.07
N GLU A 417 -14.96 -24.40 -3.01
CA GLU A 417 -15.81 -24.71 -1.85
C GLU A 417 -15.01 -24.86 -0.54
N SER A 418 -13.73 -25.25 -0.62
CA SER A 418 -12.83 -25.32 0.54
C SER A 418 -12.21 -23.97 0.91
N GLY A 419 -12.50 -22.91 0.15
CA GLY A 419 -11.94 -21.57 0.33
C GLY A 419 -10.55 -21.39 -0.24
N GLU A 420 -10.05 -22.33 -1.05
CA GLU A 420 -8.78 -22.18 -1.76
C GLU A 420 -8.94 -21.20 -2.92
N GLN A 421 -7.99 -20.28 -3.04
CA GLN A 421 -8.00 -19.22 -4.04
C GLN A 421 -7.25 -19.64 -5.29
N SER A 422 -7.83 -19.37 -6.45
CA SER A 422 -7.22 -19.57 -7.76
C SER A 422 -7.30 -18.30 -8.57
N TYR A 423 -6.32 -18.13 -9.46
CA TYR A 423 -6.12 -16.92 -10.22
C TYR A 423 -6.14 -17.20 -11.71
N ARG A 424 -6.66 -16.22 -12.45
CA ARG A 424 -6.66 -16.22 -13.92
C ARG A 424 -6.10 -14.91 -14.45
N TYR A 425 -4.98 -15.02 -15.18
CA TYR A 425 -4.38 -13.95 -15.97
C TYR A 425 -5.11 -13.85 -17.32
N LEU A 426 -5.94 -12.82 -17.51
CA LEU A 426 -6.73 -12.64 -18.73
C LEU A 426 -6.22 -11.45 -19.57
N PRO A 427 -5.53 -11.70 -20.70
CA PRO A 427 -5.12 -10.66 -21.63
C PRO A 427 -6.34 -9.96 -22.25
N ILE A 428 -6.32 -8.64 -22.24
CA ILE A 428 -7.38 -7.79 -22.77
C ILE A 428 -6.79 -6.57 -23.50
N ALA A 429 -7.65 -5.78 -24.11
CA ALA A 429 -7.31 -4.50 -24.72
C ALA A 429 -8.50 -3.54 -24.65
N ASN A 430 -8.19 -2.25 -24.71
CA ASN A 430 -9.15 -1.14 -24.74
C ASN A 430 -10.15 -1.22 -23.59
N PHE A 431 -9.69 -1.56 -22.38
CA PHE A 431 -10.52 -1.49 -21.18
C PHE A 431 -11.04 -0.08 -20.98
N ARG A 432 -12.35 0.06 -20.81
CA ARG A 432 -13.02 1.33 -20.52
C ARG A 432 -14.08 1.14 -19.46
N GLN A 433 -14.27 2.17 -18.64
CA GLN A 433 -15.42 2.28 -17.75
C GLN A 433 -16.24 3.52 -18.12
N THR A 434 -17.55 3.35 -18.22
CA THR A 434 -18.50 4.47 -18.39
C THR A 434 -18.78 5.15 -17.05
N GLU A 435 -19.33 6.36 -17.09
CA GLU A 435 -19.67 7.13 -15.88
C GLU A 435 -20.64 6.39 -14.94
N ASP A 436 -21.49 5.50 -15.48
CA ASP A 436 -22.40 4.65 -14.70
C ASP A 436 -21.76 3.34 -14.20
N GLY A 437 -20.43 3.21 -14.35
CA GLY A 437 -19.65 2.10 -13.79
C GLY A 437 -19.62 0.82 -14.63
N ARG A 438 -20.29 0.80 -15.79
CA ARG A 438 -20.22 -0.35 -16.72
C ARG A 438 -18.86 -0.40 -17.40
N VAL A 439 -18.34 -1.61 -17.58
CA VAL A 439 -17.02 -1.83 -18.21
C VAL A 439 -17.16 -2.50 -19.56
N SER A 440 -16.17 -2.29 -20.42
CA SER A 440 -16.05 -2.97 -21.71
C SER A 440 -14.58 -3.14 -22.07
N PHE A 441 -14.23 -4.25 -22.71
CA PHE A 441 -12.89 -4.55 -23.19
C PHE A 441 -12.93 -5.61 -24.30
N GLU A 442 -11.85 -5.72 -25.06
CA GLU A 442 -11.63 -6.78 -26.03
C GLU A 442 -10.77 -7.88 -25.41
N ARG A 443 -11.19 -9.15 -25.48
CA ARG A 443 -10.32 -10.26 -25.07
C ARG A 443 -9.22 -10.46 -26.11
N ARG A 444 -8.03 -10.77 -25.63
CA ARG A 444 -6.85 -11.07 -26.46
C ARG A 444 -6.30 -12.46 -26.13
N GLU A 445 -5.58 -13.02 -27.08
CA GLU A 445 -4.75 -14.19 -26.82
C GLU A 445 -3.49 -13.76 -26.05
N ILE A 446 -2.97 -14.68 -25.24
CA ILE A 446 -1.69 -14.49 -24.55
C ILE A 446 -0.55 -14.28 -25.55
N ARG A 447 0.27 -13.27 -25.29
CA ARG A 447 1.37 -12.83 -26.16
C ARG A 447 2.45 -12.12 -25.35
N SER A 448 3.59 -11.87 -25.98
CA SER A 448 4.68 -11.08 -25.38
C SER A 448 4.31 -9.61 -25.22
N GLY A 449 4.95 -8.93 -24.27
CA GLY A 449 4.78 -7.50 -24.01
C GLY A 449 3.59 -7.16 -23.13
N LEU A 450 2.94 -8.16 -22.52
CA LEU A 450 1.91 -7.94 -21.50
C LEU A 450 2.56 -7.66 -20.14
N PRO A 451 1.88 -6.95 -19.21
CA PRO A 451 2.37 -6.71 -17.86
C PRO A 451 2.94 -7.97 -17.18
N LEU A 452 4.04 -7.82 -16.43
CA LEU A 452 4.83 -8.91 -15.82
C LEU A 452 5.64 -9.78 -16.80
N GLY A 453 5.44 -9.68 -18.12
CA GLY A 453 6.30 -10.29 -19.14
C GLY A 453 6.47 -11.82 -19.05
N TYR A 454 5.54 -12.53 -18.40
CA TYR A 454 5.73 -13.97 -18.12
C TYR A 454 5.81 -14.84 -19.37
N PHE A 455 5.03 -14.51 -20.40
CA PHE A 455 4.89 -15.38 -21.57
C PHE A 455 6.22 -15.52 -22.34
N GLU A 456 6.95 -14.41 -22.46
CA GLU A 456 8.26 -14.30 -23.08
C GLU A 456 9.43 -14.68 -22.16
N ASP A 457 9.19 -14.80 -20.85
CA ASP A 457 10.27 -15.10 -19.90
C ASP A 457 10.81 -16.54 -20.14
N PRO A 458 12.13 -16.70 -20.35
CA PRO A 458 12.73 -18.00 -20.60
C PRO A 458 12.74 -18.90 -19.36
N GLN A 459 12.61 -18.34 -18.16
CA GLN A 459 12.57 -19.08 -16.88
C GLN A 459 11.15 -19.48 -16.47
N LEU A 460 10.11 -19.12 -17.24
CA LEU A 460 8.75 -19.56 -16.97
C LEU A 460 8.67 -21.10 -17.03
N SER A 461 8.25 -21.70 -15.92
CA SER A 461 8.24 -23.15 -15.74
C SER A 461 6.81 -23.70 -15.65
N VAL A 462 6.16 -23.86 -16.80
CA VAL A 462 4.80 -24.42 -16.89
C VAL A 462 4.80 -25.77 -17.59
N ALA A 463 3.89 -26.66 -17.20
CA ALA A 463 3.71 -27.94 -17.85
C ALA A 463 2.92 -27.78 -19.17
N GLY A 464 3.37 -28.44 -20.23
CA GLY A 464 2.66 -28.48 -21.51
C GLY A 464 2.77 -27.19 -22.32
N ASP A 465 1.68 -26.84 -23.01
CA ASP A 465 1.63 -25.64 -23.85
C ASP A 465 1.45 -24.37 -22.99
N ARG A 466 2.36 -23.39 -23.14
CA ARG A 466 2.34 -22.15 -22.37
C ARG A 466 1.02 -21.41 -22.53
N ALA A 467 0.49 -21.32 -23.74
CA ALA A 467 -0.71 -20.56 -24.01
C ALA A 467 -1.96 -21.22 -23.39
N ALA A 468 -2.08 -22.54 -23.49
CA ALA A 468 -3.12 -23.31 -22.82
C ALA A 468 -3.04 -23.19 -21.29
N TRP A 469 -1.82 -23.16 -20.72
CA TRP A 469 -1.62 -22.97 -19.29
C TRP A 469 -2.14 -21.61 -18.84
N PHE A 470 -1.73 -20.49 -19.46
CA PHE A 470 -2.31 -19.16 -19.13
C PHE A 470 -3.84 -19.10 -19.34
N ASN A 471 -4.36 -19.94 -20.23
CA ASN A 471 -5.79 -20.08 -20.47
C ASN A 471 -6.52 -20.98 -19.47
N SER A 472 -5.92 -21.31 -18.32
CA SER A 472 -6.54 -22.07 -17.22
C SER A 472 -6.54 -21.29 -15.91
N TRP A 473 -7.33 -21.75 -14.94
CA TRP A 473 -7.27 -21.27 -13.56
C TRP A 473 -6.20 -22.05 -12.81
N HIS A 474 -5.39 -21.37 -11.99
CA HIS A 474 -4.34 -22.02 -11.20
C HIS A 474 -4.34 -21.49 -9.77
N ASP A 475 -4.03 -22.34 -8.81
CA ASP A 475 -3.87 -21.92 -7.42
C ASP A 475 -2.55 -21.14 -7.20
N GLU A 476 -2.40 -20.58 -6.00
CA GLU A 476 -1.21 -19.84 -5.60
C GLU A 476 0.09 -20.66 -5.72
N THR A 477 0.04 -21.96 -5.38
CA THR A 477 1.22 -22.84 -5.42
C THR A 477 1.65 -23.11 -6.85
N GLU A 478 0.70 -23.39 -7.74
CA GLU A 478 0.93 -23.57 -9.17
C GLU A 478 1.53 -22.31 -9.80
N TRP A 479 1.01 -21.12 -9.46
CA TRP A 479 1.58 -19.85 -9.90
C TRP A 479 3.00 -19.65 -9.38
N LEU A 480 3.24 -19.87 -8.08
CA LEU A 480 4.57 -19.71 -7.48
C LEU A 480 5.59 -20.66 -8.14
N HIS A 481 5.21 -21.92 -8.37
CA HIS A 481 6.03 -22.89 -9.09
C HIS A 481 6.38 -22.40 -10.49
N ALA A 482 5.40 -21.86 -11.21
CA ALA A 482 5.59 -21.37 -12.57
C ALA A 482 6.52 -20.16 -12.65
N VAL A 483 6.36 -19.18 -11.74
CA VAL A 483 6.96 -17.85 -11.92
C VAL A 483 8.15 -17.54 -11.02
N HIS A 484 8.45 -18.30 -9.95
CA HIS A 484 9.48 -17.90 -8.96
C HIS A 484 10.90 -17.69 -9.52
N LYS A 485 11.22 -18.23 -10.70
CA LYS A 485 12.51 -18.02 -11.40
C LYS A 485 12.48 -16.95 -12.49
N THR A 486 11.30 -16.48 -12.87
CA THR A 486 11.12 -15.40 -13.86
C THR A 486 11.59 -14.05 -13.32
N THR A 487 11.60 -13.05 -14.18
CA THR A 487 11.93 -11.66 -13.82
C THR A 487 11.03 -11.14 -12.70
N TYR A 488 9.73 -11.48 -12.73
CA TYR A 488 8.75 -11.13 -11.71
C TYR A 488 8.36 -12.37 -10.88
N SER A 489 8.95 -12.63 -9.71
CA SER A 489 8.83 -13.96 -9.10
C SER A 489 7.49 -14.25 -8.43
N ILE A 490 6.71 -13.21 -8.08
CA ILE A 490 5.46 -13.34 -7.29
C ILE A 490 4.37 -12.36 -7.73
N GLY A 491 4.46 -11.79 -8.94
CA GLY A 491 3.63 -10.65 -9.34
C GLY A 491 2.13 -10.90 -9.28
N ILE A 492 1.65 -12.11 -9.59
CA ILE A 492 0.21 -12.45 -9.52
C ILE A 492 -0.28 -12.45 -8.08
N ILE A 493 0.44 -13.17 -7.22
CA ILE A 493 0.11 -13.36 -5.81
C ILE A 493 0.22 -12.00 -5.09
N GLY A 494 1.36 -11.32 -5.27
CA GLY A 494 1.64 -10.05 -4.62
C GLY A 494 0.76 -8.89 -5.09
N LEU A 495 0.33 -8.85 -6.36
CA LEU A 495 -0.65 -7.84 -6.81
C LEU A 495 -2.03 -8.09 -6.22
N ASN A 496 -2.46 -9.34 -6.18
CA ASN A 496 -3.73 -9.67 -5.56
C ASN A 496 -3.69 -9.34 -4.06
N GLU A 497 -2.66 -9.75 -3.31
CA GLU A 497 -2.51 -9.35 -1.91
C GLU A 497 -2.43 -7.83 -1.73
N GLN A 498 -1.72 -7.10 -2.60
CA GLN A 498 -1.56 -5.65 -2.47
C GLN A 498 -2.86 -4.87 -2.73
N MET A 499 -3.75 -5.43 -3.56
CA MET A 499 -4.97 -4.76 -4.04
C MET A 499 -6.26 -5.36 -3.47
N ASP A 500 -6.19 -6.55 -2.86
CA ASP A 500 -7.32 -7.20 -2.22
C ASP A 500 -7.84 -6.36 -1.05
N ASP A 501 -9.16 -6.40 -0.87
CA ASP A 501 -9.73 -5.99 0.39
C ASP A 501 -9.16 -6.90 1.49
N HIS A 502 -8.54 -6.31 2.50
CA HIS A 502 -8.12 -7.00 3.72
C HIS A 502 -9.12 -6.75 4.84
N PRO A 503 -10.35 -7.31 4.78
CA PRO A 503 -11.27 -7.20 5.89
C PRO A 503 -10.66 -8.01 7.03
N PHE A 504 -10.18 -7.31 8.06
CA PHE A 504 -10.04 -7.93 9.36
C PHE A 504 -11.47 -8.25 9.81
N SER A 505 -12.06 -9.40 9.48
CA SER A 505 -13.38 -9.74 10.02
C SER A 505 -13.17 -10.56 11.27
N ASP A 506 -13.49 -10.00 12.43
CA ASP A 506 -13.68 -10.80 13.64
C ASP A 506 -15.20 -10.96 13.83
N PRO A 507 -15.78 -12.09 13.39
CA PRO A 507 -17.23 -12.31 13.42
C PRO A 507 -17.78 -12.34 14.85
N ASP A 508 -16.91 -12.48 15.86
CA ASP A 508 -17.29 -12.51 17.26
C ASP A 508 -17.50 -11.08 17.84
N LEU A 509 -17.07 -10.03 17.13
CA LEU A 509 -17.25 -8.65 17.58
C LEU A 509 -18.68 -8.18 17.34
N THR A 510 -19.39 -7.94 18.45
CA THR A 510 -20.78 -7.43 18.45
C THR A 510 -20.89 -6.09 19.20
N GLY A 511 -22.02 -5.39 19.02
CA GLY A 511 -22.28 -4.11 19.70
C GLY A 511 -21.25 -3.03 19.39
N ASP A 512 -20.81 -2.29 20.41
CA ASP A 512 -19.86 -1.18 20.27
C ASP A 512 -18.51 -1.63 19.71
N ALA A 513 -18.04 -2.84 20.05
CA ALA A 513 -16.79 -3.37 19.54
C ALA A 513 -16.85 -3.60 18.03
N GLY A 514 -17.96 -4.15 17.53
CA GLY A 514 -18.21 -4.33 16.09
C GLY A 514 -18.30 -3.00 15.34
N LEU A 515 -18.96 -1.99 15.92
CA LEU A 515 -19.06 -0.64 15.33
C LEU A 515 -17.71 0.09 15.29
N ILE A 516 -16.94 0.06 16.38
CA ILE A 516 -15.59 0.65 16.42
C ILE A 516 -14.68 -0.04 15.41
N HIS A 517 -14.83 -1.36 15.26
CA HIS A 517 -14.09 -2.12 14.28
C HIS A 517 -14.45 -1.74 12.84
N ARG A 518 -15.74 -1.58 12.52
CA ARG A 518 -16.22 -1.05 11.23
C ARG A 518 -15.63 0.34 10.94
N PHE A 519 -15.56 1.22 11.95
CA PHE A 519 -14.92 2.53 11.83
C PHE A 519 -13.44 2.43 11.45
N ARG A 520 -12.67 1.53 12.10
CA ARG A 520 -11.24 1.33 11.76
C ARG A 520 -11.05 0.76 10.37
N LEU A 521 -11.94 -0.12 9.90
CA LEU A 521 -11.92 -0.59 8.51
C LEU A 521 -12.21 0.55 7.53
N ARG A 522 -13.16 1.45 7.85
CA ARG A 522 -13.42 2.64 7.04
C ARG A 522 -12.19 3.54 6.94
N GLN A 523 -11.49 3.79 8.05
CA GLN A 523 -10.25 4.57 8.02
C GLN A 523 -9.19 3.97 7.10
N ARG A 524 -9.07 2.63 7.06
CA ARG A 524 -8.14 1.94 6.15
C ARG A 524 -8.55 2.12 4.69
N ARG A 525 -9.82 1.91 4.36
CA ARG A 525 -10.35 2.08 2.99
C ARG A 525 -10.16 3.50 2.44
N LEU A 526 -10.30 4.51 3.30
CA LEU A 526 -10.07 5.91 2.94
C LEU A 526 -8.59 6.24 2.66
N THR A 527 -7.67 5.34 2.98
CA THR A 527 -6.24 5.49 2.72
C THR A 527 -5.71 4.55 1.65
N GLU A 528 -6.57 3.72 1.07
CA GLU A 528 -6.20 2.85 -0.04
C GLU A 528 -5.92 3.67 -1.30
N ALA A 529 -5.01 3.15 -2.11
CA ALA A 529 -4.56 3.83 -3.31
C ALA A 529 -5.57 3.65 -4.45
N ASP A 530 -5.73 4.69 -5.27
CA ASP A 530 -6.45 4.58 -6.53
C ASP A 530 -5.59 3.83 -7.57
N ILE A 531 -4.28 4.11 -7.59
CA ILE A 531 -3.33 3.57 -8.57
C ILE A 531 -2.07 3.09 -7.87
N LEU A 532 -1.70 1.82 -8.11
CA LEU A 532 -0.36 1.30 -7.85
C LEU A 532 0.51 1.51 -9.11
N ILE A 533 1.68 2.12 -8.96
CA ILE A 533 2.61 2.44 -10.02
C ILE A 533 3.85 1.57 -9.86
N MET A 534 4.16 0.77 -10.88
CA MET A 534 5.31 -0.13 -10.87
C MET A 534 6.45 0.46 -11.70
N ALA A 535 7.63 0.55 -11.12
CA ALA A 535 8.81 1.05 -11.81
C ALA A 535 9.31 0.00 -12.82
N SER A 536 9.85 0.48 -13.95
CA SER A 536 10.70 -0.34 -14.80
C SER A 536 11.95 -0.79 -14.07
N ASP A 537 12.58 -1.87 -14.54
CA ASP A 537 13.81 -2.38 -13.95
C ASP A 537 14.88 -1.28 -13.78
N HIS A 538 15.51 -1.26 -12.61
CA HIS A 538 16.46 -0.23 -12.16
C HIS A 538 15.92 1.21 -12.05
N TRP A 539 14.62 1.44 -12.18
CA TRP A 539 13.98 2.71 -11.82
C TRP A 539 13.44 2.70 -10.38
N ASN A 540 13.38 3.88 -9.77
CA ASN A 540 12.72 4.08 -8.49
C ASN A 540 12.03 5.44 -8.38
N PHE A 541 11.11 5.54 -7.42
CA PHE A 541 10.33 6.72 -7.10
C PHE A 541 10.73 7.35 -5.76
N ASP A 542 11.88 6.95 -5.16
CA ASP A 542 12.30 7.49 -3.86
C ASP A 542 12.69 8.95 -3.98
N VAL A 543 11.91 9.79 -3.31
CA VAL A 543 12.13 11.24 -3.28
C VAL A 543 12.98 11.70 -2.10
N ARG A 544 13.32 10.83 -1.13
CA ARG A 544 14.21 11.19 0.01
C ARG A 544 15.63 11.45 -0.48
N GLY A 545 16.05 10.69 -1.47
CA GLY A 545 17.31 10.85 -2.16
C GLY A 545 17.47 9.75 -3.18
N PHE A 546 17.85 10.13 -4.40
CA PHE A 546 18.11 9.17 -5.46
C PHE A 546 19.32 8.31 -5.07
N ASN A 547 19.06 7.02 -4.87
CA ASN A 547 20.00 5.99 -4.47
C ASN A 547 20.64 5.38 -5.74
N PRO A 548 21.95 5.49 -5.96
CA PRO A 548 22.59 4.95 -7.17
C PRO A 548 22.80 3.44 -7.09
N GLY A 549 22.64 2.84 -5.90
CA GLY A 549 22.78 1.41 -5.64
C GLY A 549 21.55 0.61 -6.06
N GLY A 550 21.24 -0.45 -5.32
CA GLY A 550 20.08 -1.29 -5.61
C GLY A 550 18.77 -0.73 -5.09
N ASN A 551 17.67 -1.21 -5.67
CA ASN A 551 16.32 -0.95 -5.19
C ASN A 551 15.68 -2.24 -4.70
N HIS A 552 14.53 -2.11 -4.07
CA HIS A 552 13.67 -3.23 -3.70
C HIS A 552 12.23 -2.71 -3.59
N GLY A 553 11.26 -3.62 -3.44
CA GLY A 553 9.85 -3.30 -3.22
C GLY A 553 8.94 -3.51 -4.43
N SER A 554 9.47 -3.81 -5.61
CA SER A 554 8.69 -4.38 -6.72
C SER A 554 8.53 -5.90 -6.56
N PHE A 555 7.84 -6.52 -7.51
CA PHE A 555 7.71 -7.98 -7.63
C PHE A 555 8.87 -8.62 -8.39
N PHE A 556 9.93 -7.86 -8.71
CA PHE A 556 11.13 -8.40 -9.33
C PHE A 556 11.72 -9.50 -8.46
N ARG A 557 12.15 -10.61 -9.07
CA ARG A 557 12.81 -11.72 -8.37
C ARG A 557 13.99 -11.24 -7.54
N ALA A 558 14.78 -10.31 -8.05
CA ALA A 558 15.90 -9.77 -7.29
C ALA A 558 15.44 -9.04 -6.02
N SER A 559 14.28 -8.38 -6.04
CA SER A 559 13.69 -7.64 -4.93
C SER A 559 12.94 -8.52 -3.94
N THR A 560 12.41 -9.67 -4.36
CA THR A 560 11.55 -10.55 -3.57
C THR A 560 12.25 -11.82 -3.09
N ASN A 561 13.42 -12.15 -3.66
CA ASN A 561 14.20 -13.32 -3.26
C ASN A 561 14.88 -13.08 -1.91
N SER A 562 14.17 -13.46 -0.86
CA SER A 562 14.65 -13.39 0.52
C SER A 562 15.55 -14.57 0.90
N THR A 563 16.43 -14.35 1.86
CA THR A 563 17.25 -15.41 2.45
C THR A 563 16.44 -16.16 3.50
N PHE A 564 16.54 -17.50 3.49
CA PHE A 564 16.10 -18.36 4.59
C PHE A 564 17.15 -19.44 4.82
N MET A 565 17.81 -19.40 5.97
CA MET A 565 18.74 -20.43 6.42
C MET A 565 18.41 -20.80 7.87
N ILE A 566 18.52 -22.08 8.18
CA ILE A 566 18.25 -22.58 9.52
C ILE A 566 19.25 -23.66 9.91
N ALA A 567 19.80 -23.53 11.10
CA ALA A 567 20.68 -24.51 11.73
C ALA A 567 20.20 -24.74 13.17
N GLY A 568 20.35 -25.95 13.68
CA GLY A 568 19.97 -26.25 15.06
C GLY A 568 20.79 -27.37 15.67
N GLY A 569 20.80 -27.41 16.99
CA GLY A 569 21.40 -28.49 17.75
C GLY A 569 20.71 -29.84 17.53
N ASP A 570 21.31 -30.92 18.02
CA ASP A 570 20.87 -32.30 17.74
C ASP A 570 19.44 -32.61 18.19
N ALA A 571 18.92 -31.94 19.22
CA ALA A 571 17.57 -32.13 19.73
C ALA A 571 16.50 -31.30 18.99
N THR A 572 16.89 -30.40 18.09
CA THR A 572 15.93 -29.58 17.31
C THR A 572 15.25 -30.34 16.18
N GLY A 573 15.85 -31.44 15.71
CA GLY A 573 15.33 -32.22 14.58
C GLY A 573 15.55 -31.59 13.20
N ILE A 574 16.20 -30.42 13.12
CA ILE A 574 16.49 -29.73 11.85
C ILE A 574 17.52 -30.54 11.03
N PRO A 575 17.23 -30.88 9.76
CA PRO A 575 18.17 -31.62 8.92
C PRO A 575 19.46 -30.85 8.61
N ARG A 576 20.60 -31.55 8.59
CA ARG A 576 21.91 -30.97 8.22
C ARG A 576 22.16 -31.10 6.72
N GLY A 577 22.74 -30.06 6.11
CA GLY A 577 23.17 -30.07 4.70
C GLY A 577 22.02 -30.16 3.69
N LEU A 578 20.80 -29.84 4.12
CA LEU A 578 19.61 -29.84 3.26
C LEU A 578 19.54 -28.53 2.47
N THR A 579 19.24 -28.63 1.18
CA THR A 579 18.82 -27.50 0.35
C THR A 579 17.34 -27.65 0.06
N VAL A 580 16.55 -26.61 0.35
CA VAL A 580 15.13 -26.57 0.00
C VAL A 580 15.02 -26.05 -1.43
N GLU A 581 14.53 -26.90 -2.34
CA GLU A 581 14.31 -26.53 -3.75
C GLU A 581 12.87 -26.12 -4.05
N GLU A 582 11.92 -26.53 -3.20
CA GLU A 582 10.52 -26.11 -3.25
C GLU A 582 10.41 -24.60 -3.00
N PRO A 583 9.71 -23.84 -3.86
CA PRO A 583 9.53 -22.41 -3.63
C PRO A 583 8.51 -22.17 -2.52
N TYR A 584 8.85 -21.27 -1.60
CA TYR A 584 7.99 -20.78 -0.53
C TYR A 584 7.96 -19.25 -0.55
N ASP A 585 6.82 -18.67 -0.17
CA ASP A 585 6.70 -17.24 0.14
C ASP A 585 7.23 -16.92 1.54
N SER A 586 7.34 -15.62 1.87
CA SER A 586 7.77 -15.17 3.20
C SER A 586 6.76 -15.46 4.31
N LEU A 587 5.47 -15.67 3.99
CA LEU A 587 4.44 -16.01 4.97
C LEU A 587 4.68 -17.42 5.54
N SER A 588 5.44 -18.25 4.86
CA SER A 588 5.84 -19.59 5.28
C SER A 588 6.83 -19.61 6.48
N PHE A 589 7.46 -18.47 6.81
CA PHE A 589 8.44 -18.37 7.89
C PHE A 589 7.85 -18.63 9.28
N VAL A 590 6.86 -17.82 9.70
CA VAL A 590 6.24 -17.90 11.02
C VAL A 590 5.58 -19.27 11.30
N PRO A 591 4.75 -19.85 10.42
CA PRO A 591 4.17 -21.17 10.67
C PRO A 591 5.24 -22.25 10.80
N THR A 592 6.35 -22.17 10.06
CA THR A 592 7.48 -23.11 10.17
C THR A 592 8.13 -23.02 11.55
N LEU A 593 8.41 -21.81 12.05
CA LEU A 593 8.95 -21.64 13.40
C LEU A 593 7.98 -22.11 14.49
N MET A 594 6.70 -21.79 14.35
CA MET A 594 5.69 -22.23 15.31
C MET A 594 5.54 -23.76 15.33
N ARG A 595 5.69 -24.41 14.18
CA ARG A 595 5.68 -25.88 14.08
C ARG A 595 6.91 -26.51 14.74
N LEU A 596 8.10 -25.93 14.54
CA LEU A 596 9.34 -26.37 15.21
C LEU A 596 9.26 -26.22 16.74
N LEU A 597 8.61 -25.16 17.22
CA LEU A 597 8.39 -24.92 18.65
C LEU A 597 7.24 -25.76 19.25
N GLY A 598 6.60 -26.62 18.46
CA GLY A 598 5.44 -27.42 18.90
C GLY A 598 4.22 -26.58 19.28
N LYS A 599 4.09 -25.38 18.70
CA LYS A 599 3.02 -24.40 18.99
C LYS A 599 1.86 -24.47 18.00
N THR A 600 2.01 -25.24 16.93
CA THR A 600 0.96 -25.52 15.94
C THR A 600 0.88 -27.01 15.66
N ASP A 601 -0.29 -27.46 15.18
CA ASP A 601 -0.49 -28.79 14.64
C ASP A 601 -0.08 -28.89 13.15
N ASP A 602 -0.26 -30.07 12.54
CA ASP A 602 0.05 -30.32 11.12
C ASP A 602 -0.83 -29.54 10.13
N GLN A 603 -1.89 -28.89 10.62
CA GLN A 603 -2.78 -28.04 9.84
C GLN A 603 -2.53 -26.54 10.11
N ASN A 604 -1.39 -26.19 10.72
CA ASN A 604 -0.99 -24.83 11.11
C ASN A 604 -1.94 -24.17 12.12
N ARG A 605 -2.75 -24.96 12.84
CA ARG A 605 -3.65 -24.42 13.87
C ARG A 605 -2.88 -24.28 15.18
N PRO A 606 -2.98 -23.13 15.87
CA PRO A 606 -2.30 -22.92 17.12
C PRO A 606 -2.83 -23.87 18.20
N ILE A 607 -1.94 -24.40 19.04
CA ILE A 607 -2.33 -25.19 20.22
C ILE A 607 -3.18 -24.33 21.18
N PRO A 608 -3.95 -24.92 22.11
CA PRO A 608 -4.90 -24.18 22.96
C PRO A 608 -4.29 -22.98 23.70
N THR A 609 -3.05 -23.09 24.17
CA THR A 609 -2.35 -22.01 24.89
C THR A 609 -1.95 -20.84 23.99
N VAL A 610 -1.72 -21.09 22.70
CA VAL A 610 -1.39 -20.04 21.72
C VAL A 610 -2.68 -19.45 21.16
N HIS A 611 -3.69 -20.29 20.94
CA HIS A 611 -5.03 -19.84 20.57
C HIS A 611 -5.65 -18.89 21.60
N SER A 612 -5.46 -19.16 22.90
CA SER A 612 -5.96 -18.29 23.97
C SER A 612 -5.29 -16.91 24.03
N LEU A 613 -4.12 -16.75 23.39
CA LEU A 613 -3.46 -15.45 23.20
C LEU A 613 -4.00 -14.66 22.00
N GLY A 614 -5.01 -15.20 21.30
CA GLY A 614 -5.65 -14.55 20.15
C GLY A 614 -5.11 -14.99 18.80
N TYR A 615 -4.08 -15.84 18.74
CA TYR A 615 -3.61 -16.39 17.48
C TYR A 615 -4.66 -17.32 16.86
N ARG A 616 -4.69 -17.35 15.54
CA ARG A 616 -5.51 -18.24 14.72
C ARG A 616 -4.58 -19.03 13.79
N LYS A 617 -5.14 -19.75 12.81
CA LYS A 617 -4.35 -20.44 11.78
C LYS A 617 -3.41 -19.42 11.14
N PHE A 618 -2.12 -19.70 11.16
CA PHE A 618 -1.13 -18.83 10.53
C PHE A 618 -1.26 -18.90 9.00
N PRO A 619 -1.12 -17.77 8.28
CA PRO A 619 -1.04 -17.79 6.82
C PRO A 619 0.27 -18.47 6.38
N GLY A 620 0.33 -18.92 5.13
CA GLY A 620 1.50 -19.55 4.55
C GLY A 620 1.63 -21.05 4.81
N ARG A 621 2.52 -21.70 4.05
CA ARG A 621 2.81 -23.13 4.13
C ARG A 621 3.95 -23.38 5.11
N VAL A 622 3.93 -24.51 5.82
CA VAL A 622 5.13 -24.94 6.56
C VAL A 622 6.15 -25.47 5.57
N VAL A 623 7.43 -25.09 5.75
CA VAL A 623 8.57 -25.66 5.02
C VAL A 623 8.78 -27.10 5.50
N ARG A 624 8.11 -28.05 4.84
CA ARG A 624 7.94 -29.42 5.33
C ARG A 624 9.25 -30.19 5.38
N GLU A 625 10.22 -29.81 4.57
CA GLU A 625 11.53 -30.43 4.51
C GLU A 625 12.36 -30.14 5.77
N VAL A 626 12.05 -29.03 6.48
CA VAL A 626 12.74 -28.63 7.71
C VAL A 626 12.11 -29.25 8.95
N VAL A 627 10.81 -29.57 8.92
CA VAL A 627 10.06 -30.07 10.09
C VAL A 627 9.79 -31.57 9.96
N ARG A 628 10.28 -32.36 10.91
CA ARG A 628 10.08 -33.82 10.95
C ARG A 628 8.98 -34.25 11.90
#